data_AF-A0A7J4NWP3-F1
#
_entry.id   AF-A0A7J4NWP3-F1
#
_cell.length_a   1.000
_cell.length_b   1.000
_cell.length_c   1.000
_cell.angle_alpha   90.00
_cell.angle_beta   90.00
_cell.angle_gamma   90.00
#
_symmetry.space_group_name_H-M   'P 1'
#
loop_
_entity.id
_entity.type
_entity.pdbx_description
1 polymer ?
#
loop_
_entity_poly.entity_id
_entity_poly.type
_entity_poly.pdbx_seq_one_letter_code
_entity_poly.pdbx_strand_id
1 'polypeptide(L)'
;MTVRELVGKYAVSSYSAYLLLVIIGLALPLVITDDFYNRIIILTFFYIMFSTSWNLLAYSGQASLGHAAFLGIGGFASTILIINGVTPVLGVLTGALAASLVGLFLGIICVRLKEWFLGLVTFGFAIIMAAVVNELSVFIEAINGLLSAVGLS
;
A
#
# COMPACT_ATOMS: atom_id res chain seq x y z
N MET A 1 47.77 -1.40 4.15
CA MET A 1 46.35 -1.68 4.44
C MET A 1 45.53 -0.95 3.39
N THR A 2 44.98 -1.68 2.43
CA THR A 2 44.37 -1.12 1.20
C THR A 2 42.89 -0.80 1.39
N VAL A 3 42.41 0.32 0.82
CA VAL A 3 41.02 0.83 0.92
C VAL A 3 39.94 -0.25 0.67
N ARG A 4 40.25 -1.25 -0.15
CA ARG A 4 39.39 -2.42 -0.42
C ARG A 4 39.06 -3.27 0.82
N GLU A 5 39.98 -3.40 1.77
CA GLU A 5 39.76 -4.20 2.99
C GLU A 5 38.87 -3.46 4.00
N LEU A 6 38.95 -2.12 4.04
CA LEU A 6 38.06 -1.31 4.86
C LEU A 6 36.63 -1.34 4.31
N VAL A 7 36.44 -1.20 3.00
CA VAL A 7 35.11 -1.32 2.37
C VAL A 7 34.50 -2.69 2.64
N GLY A 8 35.28 -3.78 2.60
CA GLY A 8 34.81 -5.12 2.96
C GLY A 8 34.32 -5.20 4.41
N LYS A 9 35.12 -4.74 5.37
CA LYS A 9 34.79 -4.82 6.81
C LYS A 9 33.58 -3.94 7.19
N TYR A 10 33.43 -2.76 6.59
CA TYR A 10 32.26 -1.90 6.77
C TYR A 10 31.03 -2.38 5.98
N ALA A 11 31.19 -2.98 4.79
CA ALA A 11 30.08 -3.54 4.02
C ALA A 11 29.47 -4.77 4.70
N VAL A 12 30.28 -5.70 5.22
CA VAL A 12 29.75 -6.89 5.92
C VAL A 12 29.13 -6.50 7.27
N SER A 13 29.71 -5.53 7.98
CA SER A 13 29.14 -4.96 9.22
C SER A 13 27.84 -4.19 8.99
N SER A 14 27.66 -3.60 7.80
CA SER A 14 26.46 -2.85 7.44
C SER A 14 25.31 -3.80 7.06
N TYR A 15 25.56 -4.82 6.24
CA TYR A 15 24.55 -5.85 5.91
C TYR A 15 24.12 -6.67 7.14
N SER A 16 25.03 -7.00 8.05
CA SER A 16 24.68 -7.68 9.29
C SER A 16 23.80 -6.81 10.20
N ALA A 17 24.03 -5.50 10.23
CA ALA A 17 23.20 -4.56 10.99
C ALA A 17 21.77 -4.45 10.43
N TYR A 18 21.61 -4.41 9.10
CA TYR A 18 20.28 -4.43 8.47
C TYR A 18 19.53 -5.73 8.73
N LEU A 19 20.21 -6.89 8.66
CA LEU A 19 19.63 -8.18 9.01
C LEU A 19 19.16 -8.22 10.46
N LEU A 20 19.96 -7.72 11.39
CA LEU A 20 19.62 -7.65 12.81
C LEU A 20 18.39 -6.76 13.05
N LEU A 21 18.31 -5.63 12.35
CA LEU A 21 17.18 -4.70 12.44
C LEU A 21 15.89 -5.30 11.90
N VAL A 22 15.96 -6.07 10.80
CA VAL A 22 14.80 -6.81 10.25
C VAL A 22 14.34 -7.90 11.22
N ILE A 23 15.26 -8.66 11.82
CA ILE A 23 14.94 -9.71 12.79
C ILE A 23 14.26 -9.12 14.04
N ILE A 24 14.81 -8.02 14.57
CA ILE A 24 14.20 -7.29 15.71
C ILE A 24 12.81 -6.78 15.32
N GLY A 25 12.67 -6.23 14.12
CA GLY A 25 11.40 -5.77 13.57
C GLY A 25 10.34 -6.88 13.49
N LEU A 26 10.72 -8.07 13.05
CA LEU A 26 9.80 -9.22 12.94
C LEU A 26 9.41 -9.80 14.30
N ALA A 27 10.29 -9.70 15.30
CA ALA A 27 10.04 -10.20 16.65
C ALA A 27 9.14 -9.25 17.50
N LEU A 28 9.17 -7.95 17.22
CA LEU A 28 8.39 -6.93 17.92
C LEU A 28 6.87 -7.21 18.03
N PRO A 29 6.14 -7.53 16.94
CA PRO A 29 4.70 -7.81 17.02
C PRO A 29 4.36 -9.15 17.71
N LEU A 30 5.35 -10.02 17.95
CA LEU A 30 5.13 -11.30 18.66
C LEU A 30 5.32 -11.18 20.18
N VAL A 31 6.07 -10.17 20.64
CA VAL A 31 6.39 -9.97 22.07
C VAL A 31 5.41 -9.00 22.72
N ILE A 32 4.87 -8.04 21.95
CA ILE A 32 3.95 -7.03 22.46
C ILE A 32 2.53 -7.55 22.27
N THR A 33 1.81 -7.77 23.38
CA THR A 33 0.45 -8.34 23.38
C THR A 33 -0.65 -7.30 23.51
N ASP A 34 -0.31 -6.04 23.76
CA ASP A 34 -1.28 -4.95 23.89
C ASP A 34 -1.75 -4.47 22.50
N ASP A 35 -3.06 -4.45 22.28
CA ASP A 35 -3.69 -4.13 20.99
C ASP A 35 -3.32 -2.73 20.47
N PHE A 36 -3.16 -1.76 21.38
CA PHE A 36 -2.82 -0.39 20.98
C PHE A 36 -1.42 -0.34 20.36
N TYR A 37 -0.44 -0.94 21.04
CA TYR A 37 0.94 -0.95 20.56
C TYR A 37 1.09 -1.82 19.32
N ASN A 38 0.39 -2.96 19.24
CA ASN A 38 0.39 -3.79 18.03
C ASN A 38 -0.15 -3.04 16.82
N ARG A 39 -1.23 -2.28 16.98
CA ARG A 39 -1.77 -1.47 15.88
C ARG A 39 -0.78 -0.41 15.40
N ILE A 40 -0.09 0.28 16.32
CA ILE A 40 0.94 1.26 15.96
C ILE A 40 2.07 0.58 15.18
N ILE A 41 2.57 -0.56 15.68
CA ILE A 41 3.65 -1.31 15.04
C ILE A 41 3.26 -1.74 13.62
N ILE A 42 2.07 -2.31 13.46
CA ILE A 42 1.53 -2.70 12.15
C ILE A 42 1.45 -1.50 11.21
N LEU A 43 0.95 -0.35 11.67
CA LEU A 43 0.90 0.87 10.87
C LEU A 43 2.29 1.39 10.51
N THR A 44 3.26 1.32 11.43
CA THR A 44 4.64 1.69 11.14
C THR A 44 5.23 0.81 10.03
N PHE A 45 5.07 -0.52 10.12
CA PHE A 45 5.52 -1.43 9.06
C PHE A 45 4.82 -1.16 7.73
N PHE A 46 3.51 -0.90 7.76
CA PHE A 46 2.75 -0.52 6.58
C PHE A 46 3.31 0.74 5.91
N TYR A 47 3.56 1.81 6.68
CA TYR A 47 4.12 3.06 6.13
C TYR A 47 5.58 2.93 5.69
N ILE A 48 6.38 2.06 6.31
CA ILE A 48 7.74 1.73 5.84
C ILE A 48 7.67 1.09 4.44
N MET A 49 6.79 0.09 4.25
CA MET A 49 6.58 -0.55 2.95
C MET A 49 6.06 0.47 1.91
N PHE A 50 5.14 1.33 2.32
CA PHE A 50 4.59 2.38 1.46
C PHE A 50 5.66 3.40 1.02
N SER A 51 6.48 3.87 1.96
CA SER A 51 7.58 4.79 1.68
C SER A 51 8.63 4.16 0.77
N THR A 52 8.95 2.88 0.99
CA THR A 52 9.89 2.12 0.14
C THR A 52 9.36 2.00 -1.29
N SER A 53 8.06 1.75 -1.46
CA SER A 53 7.42 1.70 -2.78
C SER A 53 7.52 3.04 -3.52
N TRP A 54 7.32 4.15 -2.80
CA TRP A 54 7.50 5.49 -3.37
C TRP A 54 8.96 5.77 -3.74
N ASN A 55 9.91 5.35 -2.88
CA ASN A 55 11.34 5.52 -3.10
C ASN A 55 11.83 4.79 -4.36
N LEU A 56 11.27 3.60 -4.64
CA LEU A 56 11.58 2.85 -5.86
C LEU A 56 11.21 3.64 -7.13
N LEU A 57 10.06 4.32 -7.12
CA LEU A 57 9.66 5.20 -8.22
C LEU A 57 10.56 6.43 -8.32
N ALA A 58 10.90 7.04 -7.17
CA ALA A 58 11.76 8.22 -7.11
C ALA A 58 13.14 7.96 -7.73
N TYR A 59 13.73 6.77 -7.49
CA TYR A 59 15.01 6.38 -8.13
C TYR A 59 14.94 6.25 -9.65
N SER A 60 13.75 6.01 -10.20
CA SER A 60 13.54 5.94 -11.66
C SER A 60 13.42 7.33 -12.31
N GLY A 61 13.53 8.41 -11.54
CA GLY A 61 13.31 9.79 -12.01
C GLY A 61 11.84 10.13 -12.23
N GLN A 62 10.92 9.26 -11.79
CA GLN A 62 9.49 9.41 -11.99
C GLN A 62 8.78 9.73 -10.66
N ALA A 63 7.88 10.71 -10.70
CA ALA A 63 7.00 11.01 -9.56
C ALA A 63 5.58 10.52 -9.89
N SER A 64 5.02 9.64 -9.06
CA SER A 64 3.61 9.20 -9.15
C SER A 64 2.83 9.61 -7.90
N LEU A 65 1.78 10.40 -8.10
CA LEU A 65 0.87 10.85 -7.04
C LEU A 65 -0.37 9.96 -6.89
N GLY A 66 -0.42 8.84 -7.64
CA GLY A 66 -1.57 7.92 -7.66
C GLY A 66 -1.55 6.85 -6.57
N HIS A 67 -0.49 6.78 -5.75
CA HIS A 67 -0.29 5.73 -4.75
C HIS A 67 -1.47 5.54 -3.79
N ALA A 68 -2.15 6.62 -3.40
CA ALA A 68 -3.33 6.55 -2.53
C ALA A 68 -4.50 5.77 -3.16
N ALA A 69 -4.69 5.90 -4.48
CA ALA A 69 -5.74 5.17 -5.18
C ALA A 69 -5.44 3.67 -5.26
N PHE A 70 -4.19 3.30 -5.53
CA PHE A 70 -3.77 1.89 -5.53
C PHE A 70 -3.89 1.25 -4.14
N LEU A 71 -3.52 1.99 -3.08
CA LEU A 71 -3.76 1.55 -1.70
C LEU A 71 -5.25 1.33 -1.43
N GLY A 72 -6.11 2.25 -1.86
CA GLY A 72 -7.56 2.14 -1.70
C GLY A 72 -8.14 0.90 -2.37
N ILE A 73 -7.75 0.64 -3.62
CA ILE A 73 -8.20 -0.54 -4.39
C ILE A 73 -7.74 -1.84 -3.71
N GLY A 74 -6.45 -1.93 -3.37
CA GLY A 74 -5.91 -3.13 -2.72
C GLY A 74 -6.49 -3.37 -1.33
N GLY A 75 -6.67 -2.31 -0.55
CA GLY A 75 -7.30 -2.35 0.77
C GLY A 75 -8.76 -2.79 0.71
N PHE A 76 -9.54 -2.25 -0.22
CA PHE A 76 -10.94 -2.66 -0.44
C PHE A 76 -11.05 -4.14 -0.83
N ALA A 77 -10.25 -4.58 -1.82
CA ALA A 77 -10.24 -5.96 -2.29
C ALA A 77 -9.77 -6.97 -1.22
N SER A 78 -8.85 -6.57 -0.34
CA SER A 78 -8.44 -7.40 0.80
C SER A 78 -9.54 -7.46 1.87
N THR A 79 -10.12 -6.31 2.21
CA THR A 79 -11.11 -6.17 3.29
C THR A 79 -12.39 -6.93 2.98
N ILE A 80 -12.88 -6.87 1.73
CA ILE A 80 -14.10 -7.59 1.35
C ILE A 80 -13.93 -9.11 1.51
N LEU A 81 -12.77 -9.68 1.19
CA LEU A 81 -12.52 -11.11 1.40
C LEU A 81 -12.40 -11.47 2.88
N ILE A 82 -11.74 -10.63 3.67
CA ILE A 82 -11.61 -10.84 5.12
C ILE A 82 -12.99 -10.82 5.80
N ILE A 83 -13.88 -9.90 5.39
CA ILE A 83 -15.26 -9.84 5.90
C ILE A 83 -16.04 -11.12 5.54
N ASN A 84 -15.77 -11.72 4.38
CA ASN A 84 -16.38 -12.98 3.94
C ASN A 84 -15.74 -14.24 4.59
N GLY A 85 -14.89 -14.08 5.60
CA GLY A 85 -14.31 -15.18 6.37
C GLY A 85 -13.04 -15.80 5.77
N VAL A 86 -12.44 -15.16 4.77
CA VAL A 86 -11.18 -15.64 4.16
C VAL A 86 -9.98 -15.29 5.06
N THR A 87 -8.97 -16.15 5.09
CA THR A 87 -7.74 -15.91 5.88
C THR A 87 -7.06 -14.60 5.47
N PRO A 88 -6.46 -13.84 6.41
CA PRO A 88 -5.80 -12.56 6.13
C PRO A 88 -4.72 -12.63 5.05
N VAL A 89 -4.00 -13.77 4.96
CA VAL A 89 -2.95 -13.99 3.96
C VAL A 89 -3.53 -13.97 2.55
N LEU A 90 -4.64 -14.66 2.33
CA LEU A 90 -5.33 -14.67 1.05
C LEU A 90 -5.94 -13.29 0.73
N GLY A 91 -6.47 -12.58 1.73
CA GLY A 91 -6.94 -11.20 1.56
C GLY A 91 -5.84 -10.26 1.07
N VAL A 92 -4.64 -10.33 1.65
CA VAL A 92 -3.49 -9.53 1.19
C VAL A 92 -3.11 -9.88 -0.25
N LEU A 93 -3.11 -11.17 -0.61
CA LEU A 93 -2.79 -11.61 -1.97
C LEU A 93 -3.81 -11.12 -3.00
N THR A 94 -5.10 -11.18 -2.69
CA THR A 94 -6.13 -10.66 -3.61
C THR A 94 -6.06 -9.14 -3.73
N GLY A 95 -5.80 -8.44 -2.63
CA GLY A 95 -5.55 -6.99 -2.65
C GLY A 95 -4.34 -6.62 -3.51
N ALA A 96 -3.23 -7.36 -3.37
CA ALA A 96 -2.03 -7.19 -4.17
C ALA A 96 -2.28 -7.47 -5.65
N LEU A 97 -3.03 -8.53 -5.98
CA LEU A 97 -3.41 -8.86 -7.36
C LEU A 97 -4.30 -7.78 -7.97
N ALA A 98 -5.31 -7.32 -7.25
CA ALA A 98 -6.22 -6.27 -7.74
C ALA A 98 -5.46 -4.96 -8.01
N ALA A 99 -4.63 -4.51 -7.07
CA ALA A 99 -3.81 -3.32 -7.24
C ALA A 99 -2.79 -3.47 -8.37
N SER A 100 -2.17 -4.66 -8.51
CA SER A 100 -1.20 -4.95 -9.58
C SER A 100 -1.86 -4.96 -10.96
N LEU A 101 -3.08 -5.50 -11.09
CA LEU A 101 -3.81 -5.49 -12.36
C LEU A 101 -4.13 -4.06 -12.81
N VAL A 102 -4.63 -3.22 -11.90
CA VAL A 102 -4.92 -1.81 -12.20
C VAL A 102 -3.62 -1.04 -12.47
N GLY A 103 -2.57 -1.29 -11.70
CA GLY A 103 -1.25 -0.70 -11.90
C GLY A 103 -0.61 -1.09 -13.23
N LEU A 104 -0.77 -2.34 -13.66
CA LEU A 104 -0.30 -2.83 -14.95
C LEU A 104 -1.09 -2.18 -16.10
N PHE A 105 -2.40 -2.10 -15.98
CA PHE A 105 -3.25 -1.41 -16.95
C PHE A 105 -2.85 0.06 -17.12
N LEU A 106 -2.71 0.79 -16.01
CA LEU A 106 -2.23 2.18 -16.03
C LEU A 106 -0.79 2.28 -16.52
N GLY A 107 0.08 1.38 -16.11
CA GLY A 107 1.48 1.33 -16.53
C GLY A 107 1.63 1.20 -18.04
N ILE A 108 0.86 0.31 -18.67
CA ILE A 108 0.86 0.12 -20.13
C ILE A 108 0.44 1.40 -20.85
N ILE A 109 -0.58 2.10 -20.35
CA ILE A 109 -1.05 3.38 -20.93
C ILE A 109 0.01 4.47 -20.73
N CYS A 110 0.65 4.49 -19.56
CA CYS A 110 1.53 5.56 -19.15
C CYS A 110 2.99 5.41 -19.62
N VAL A 111 3.42 4.23 -20.09
CA VAL A 111 4.78 3.98 -20.60
C VAL A 111 5.21 4.94 -21.71
N ARG A 112 4.26 5.54 -22.44
CA ARG A 112 4.53 6.50 -23.51
C ARG A 112 4.61 7.97 -23.05
N LEU A 113 4.43 8.26 -21.77
CA LEU A 113 4.39 9.62 -21.24
C LEU A 113 5.76 10.06 -20.70
N LYS A 114 6.05 11.36 -20.81
CA LYS A 114 7.24 11.97 -20.18
C LYS A 114 7.03 12.12 -18.67
N GLU A 115 8.13 12.15 -17.92
CA GLU A 115 8.21 12.15 -16.45
C GLU A 115 7.19 13.06 -15.75
N TRP A 116 7.05 14.31 -16.21
CA TRP A 116 6.11 15.29 -15.62
C TRP A 116 4.63 14.98 -15.90
N PHE A 117 4.32 14.41 -17.06
CA PHE A 117 2.94 14.06 -17.43
C PHE A 117 2.45 12.82 -16.68
N LEU A 118 3.36 11.91 -16.31
CA LEU A 118 3.02 10.74 -15.49
C LEU A 118 2.47 11.16 -14.12
N GLY A 119 3.10 12.15 -13.48
CA GLY A 119 2.62 12.68 -12.20
C GLY A 119 1.21 13.26 -12.31
N LEU A 120 0.93 14.03 -13.36
CA LEU A 120 -0.39 14.62 -13.60
C LEU A 120 -1.47 13.56 -13.85
N VAL A 121 -1.17 12.54 -14.67
CA VAL A 121 -2.13 11.47 -14.98
C VAL A 121 -2.43 10.63 -13.73
N THR A 122 -1.40 10.29 -12.95
CA THR A 122 -1.61 9.51 -11.72
C THR A 122 -2.33 10.30 -10.63
N PHE A 123 -2.12 11.61 -10.56
CA PHE A 123 -2.92 12.50 -9.71
C PHE A 123 -4.38 12.56 -10.17
N GLY A 124 -4.62 12.76 -11.47
CA GLY A 124 -5.97 12.75 -12.04
C GLY A 124 -6.69 11.42 -11.78
N PHE A 125 -5.99 10.29 -11.92
CA PHE A 125 -6.53 8.98 -11.56
C PHE A 125 -6.96 8.91 -10.09
N ALA A 126 -6.15 9.43 -9.16
CA ALA A 126 -6.52 9.45 -7.75
C ALA A 126 -7.77 10.31 -7.48
N ILE A 127 -7.90 11.45 -8.15
CA ILE A 127 -9.11 12.29 -8.07
C ILE A 127 -10.33 11.55 -8.63
N ILE A 128 -10.21 10.92 -9.80
CA ILE A 128 -11.31 10.16 -10.41
C ILE A 128 -11.76 9.05 -9.47
N MET A 129 -10.81 8.30 -8.89
CA MET A 129 -11.14 7.25 -7.92
C MET A 129 -11.84 7.80 -6.68
N ALA A 130 -11.38 8.93 -6.14
CA ALA A 130 -12.05 9.59 -5.02
C ALA A 130 -13.47 10.02 -5.40
N ALA A 131 -13.68 10.60 -6.58
CA ALA A 131 -15.01 10.98 -7.05
C ALA A 131 -15.94 9.77 -7.19
N VAL A 132 -15.47 8.68 -7.79
CA VAL A 132 -16.23 7.42 -7.93
C VAL A 132 -16.66 6.87 -6.57
N VAL A 133 -15.78 6.90 -5.58
CA VAL A 133 -16.10 6.44 -4.21
C VAL A 133 -17.16 7.33 -3.56
N ASN A 134 -17.10 8.64 -3.74
CA ASN A 134 -18.10 9.57 -3.19
C ASN A 134 -19.48 9.37 -3.83
N GLU A 135 -19.55 9.18 -5.15
CA GLU A 135 -20.82 8.90 -5.82
C GLU A 135 -21.42 7.56 -5.35
N LEU A 136 -20.56 6.55 -5.15
CA LEU A 136 -20.99 5.25 -4.64
C LEU A 136 -21.50 5.35 -3.19
N SER A 137 -20.86 6.13 -2.33
CA SER A 137 -21.32 6.29 -0.93
C SER A 137 -22.67 6.98 -0.86
N VAL A 138 -22.90 8.03 -1.66
CA VAL A 138 -24.21 8.70 -1.75
C VAL A 138 -25.31 7.72 -2.18
N PHE A 139 -25.01 6.87 -3.16
CA PHE A 139 -25.95 5.84 -3.61
C PHE A 139 -26.26 4.80 -2.51
N ILE A 140 -25.25 4.33 -1.79
CA ILE A 140 -25.42 3.36 -0.69
C ILE A 140 -26.22 3.98 0.46
N GLU A 141 -25.93 5.23 0.83
CA GLU A 141 -26.68 5.95 1.86
C GLU A 141 -28.14 6.16 1.46
N ALA A 142 -28.41 6.47 0.20
CA ALA A 142 -29.77 6.57 -0.31
C ALA A 142 -30.52 5.22 -0.19
N ILE A 143 -29.88 4.11 -0.54
CA ILE A 143 -30.47 2.77 -0.36
C ILE A 143 -30.73 2.47 1.12
N ASN A 144 -29.77 2.71 2.00
CA ASN A 144 -29.94 2.48 3.45
C ASN A 144 -31.05 3.35 4.04
N GLY A 145 -31.18 4.61 3.57
CA GLY A 145 -32.29 5.49 3.90
C GLY A 145 -33.65 4.90 3.50
N LEU A 146 -33.76 4.39 2.26
CA LEU A 146 -34.97 3.73 1.78
C LEU A 146 -35.30 2.45 2.58
N LEU A 147 -34.30 1.62 2.88
CA LEU A 147 -34.51 0.40 3.68
C LEU A 147 -35.00 0.72 5.09
N SER A 148 -34.46 1.76 5.72
CA SER A 148 -34.90 2.22 7.03
C SER A 148 -36.32 2.78 7.02
N ALA A 149 -36.72 3.47 5.95
CA ALA A 149 -38.09 3.97 5.78
C ALA A 149 -39.12 2.85 5.58
N VAL A 150 -38.71 1.69 5.05
CA VAL A 150 -39.56 0.50 4.85
C VAL A 150 -39.54 -0.43 6.09
N GLY A 151 -38.70 -0.14 7.09
CA GLY A 151 -38.61 -0.94 8.32
C GLY A 151 -37.90 -2.29 8.16
N LEU A 152 -37.01 -2.41 7.17
CA LEU A 152 -36.28 -3.64 6.82
C LEU A 152 -34.82 -3.66 7.32
N SER A 153 -34.42 -2.69 8.16
CA SER A 153 -33.06 -2.54 8.71
C SER A 153 -33.06 -2.62 10.24
#